data_AF-A0A6G4DCT9-F1
#
_entry.id   AF-A0A6G4DCT9-F1
#
_cell.length_a   1.000
_cell.length_b   1.000
_cell.length_c   1.000
_cell.angle_alpha   90.00
_cell.angle_beta   90.00
_cell.angle_gamma   90.00
#
_symmetry.space_group_name_H-M   'P 1'
#
loop_
_entity.id
_entity.type
_entity.pdbx_description
1 polymer ?
#
loop_
_entity_poly.entity_id
_entity_poly.type
_entity_poly.pdbx_seq_one_letter_code
_entity_poly.pdbx_strand_id
1 'polypeptide(L)'
;YYKEIAKRMNNLDYTNRMNRLTIKRNNKIIDFIHKASKKIIDYALKNNINTIIVGNNKDWKRKSNMSKLVNQSFVGIPHQEFINKLIYKCENVGLNIIITEESYTSGTSFLDNELPIKENYNKKRRVYRGVFVSNNGIKINADVNGAYQIMRKVFSNV
;
A
#
# COMPACT_ATOMS: atom_id res chain seq x y z
N TYR A 1 6.91 25.37 -13.92
CA TYR A 1 8.05 26.12 -13.35
C TYR A 1 9.42 25.70 -13.91
N TYR A 2 10.25 24.86 -13.28
CA TYR A 2 11.64 24.63 -13.77
C TYR A 2 11.74 24.04 -15.19
N LYS A 3 10.84 23.12 -15.55
CA LYS A 3 10.75 22.56 -16.92
C LYS A 3 10.38 23.62 -17.97
N GLU A 4 9.50 24.53 -17.59
CA GLU A 4 8.96 25.58 -18.46
C GLU A 4 10.00 26.67 -18.75
N ILE A 5 10.82 27.00 -17.74
CA ILE A 5 11.96 27.90 -17.87
C ILE A 5 13.06 27.26 -18.73
N ALA A 6 13.37 25.98 -18.51
CA ALA A 6 14.36 25.27 -19.30
C ALA A 6 13.99 25.19 -20.79
N LYS A 7 12.70 24.95 -21.07
CA LYS A 7 12.17 24.89 -22.43
C LYS A 7 12.19 26.25 -23.13
N ARG A 8 11.85 27.33 -22.42
CA ARG A 8 11.92 28.71 -22.96
C ARG A 8 13.35 29.20 -23.21
N MET A 9 14.29 28.90 -22.30
CA MET A 9 15.63 29.50 -22.35
C MET A 9 16.65 28.67 -23.14
N ASN A 10 16.54 27.34 -23.11
CA ASN A 10 17.56 26.45 -23.70
C ASN A 10 16.96 25.44 -24.69
N ASN A 11 15.65 25.49 -24.96
CA ASN A 11 14.91 24.47 -25.71
C ASN A 11 15.06 23.04 -25.16
N LEU A 12 15.42 22.91 -23.87
CA LEU A 12 15.64 21.65 -23.18
C LEU A 12 14.48 21.34 -22.25
N ASP A 13 13.98 20.11 -22.30
CA ASP A 13 12.90 19.64 -21.41
C ASP A 13 13.42 19.19 -20.03
N TYR A 14 14.73 19.05 -19.86
CA TYR A 14 15.36 18.54 -18.63
C TYR A 14 16.72 19.19 -18.38
N THR A 15 17.03 19.49 -17.11
CA THR A 15 18.29 20.14 -16.72
C THR A 15 19.02 19.35 -15.63
N ASN A 16 20.32 19.55 -15.50
CA ASN A 16 21.12 18.95 -14.42
C ASN A 16 20.59 19.30 -13.02
N ARG A 17 20.03 20.50 -12.83
CA ARG A 17 19.38 20.89 -11.56
C ARG A 17 18.13 20.06 -11.28
N MET A 18 17.29 19.82 -12.30
CA MET A 18 16.12 18.95 -12.18
C MET A 18 16.52 17.50 -11.89
N ASN A 19 17.63 17.03 -12.48
CA ASN A 19 18.19 15.71 -12.19
C ASN A 19 18.61 15.59 -10.72
N ARG A 20 19.40 16.54 -10.22
CA ARG A 20 19.84 16.55 -8.80
C ARG A 20 18.67 16.54 -7.82
N LEU A 21 17.61 17.31 -8.11
CA LEU A 21 16.39 17.32 -7.28
C LEU A 21 15.66 15.96 -7.31
N THR A 22 15.58 15.34 -8.48
CA THR A 22 14.97 14.02 -8.66
C THR A 22 15.74 12.95 -7.89
N ILE A 23 17.07 12.93 -8.01
CA ILE A 23 17.95 12.00 -7.27
C ILE A 23 17.79 12.19 -5.76
N LYS A 24 17.82 13.44 -5.27
CA LYS A 24 17.63 13.73 -3.84
C LYS A 24 16.28 13.24 -3.32
N ARG A 25 15.21 13.41 -4.10
CA ARG A 25 13.88 12.89 -3.75
C ARG A 25 13.89 11.36 -3.72
N ASN A 26 14.43 10.71 -4.75
CA ASN A 26 14.47 9.25 -4.85
C ASN A 26 15.25 8.65 -3.67
N ASN A 27 16.39 9.22 -3.31
CA ASN A 27 17.18 8.76 -2.16
C ASN A 27 16.40 8.86 -0.84
N LYS A 28 15.64 9.95 -0.62
CA LYS A 28 14.78 10.07 0.57
C LYS A 28 13.68 9.02 0.61
N ILE A 29 13.05 8.74 -0.54
CA ILE A 29 11.99 7.73 -0.66
C ILE A 29 12.56 6.34 -0.39
N ILE A 30 13.71 6.01 -0.97
CA ILE A 30 14.40 4.73 -0.78
C ILE A 30 14.79 4.55 0.69
N ASP A 31 15.41 5.56 1.32
CA ASP A 31 15.75 5.52 2.75
C ASP A 31 14.52 5.26 3.64
N PHE A 32 13.42 5.96 3.38
CA PHE A 32 12.16 5.73 4.09
C PHE A 32 11.67 4.28 3.91
N ILE A 33 11.69 3.74 2.69
CA ILE A 33 11.27 2.37 2.40
C ILE A 33 12.15 1.35 3.13
N HIS A 34 13.47 1.57 3.16
CA HIS A 34 14.39 0.72 3.89
C HIS A 34 14.09 0.74 5.40
N LYS A 35 13.84 1.92 5.99
CA LYS A 35 13.51 2.04 7.42
C LYS A 35 12.15 1.42 7.73
N ALA A 36 11.13 1.68 6.92
CA ALA A 36 9.78 1.16 7.11
C ALA A 36 9.75 -0.38 7.01
N SER A 37 10.35 -0.95 5.97
CA SER A 37 10.46 -2.42 5.83
C SER A 37 11.22 -3.04 6.99
N LYS A 38 12.33 -2.43 7.46
CA LYS A 38 13.08 -2.95 8.61
C LYS A 38 12.22 -2.97 9.87
N LYS A 39 11.49 -1.87 10.14
CA LYS A 39 10.63 -1.75 11.32
C LYS A 39 9.55 -2.83 11.37
N ILE A 40 9.01 -3.24 10.21
CA ILE A 40 8.02 -4.33 10.15
C ILE A 40 8.66 -5.67 10.50
N ILE A 41 9.85 -5.96 9.97
CA ILE A 41 10.58 -7.19 10.26
C ILE A 41 10.97 -7.25 11.74
N ASP A 42 11.52 -6.16 12.28
CA ASP A 42 11.89 -6.07 13.70
C ASP A 42 10.65 -6.28 14.60
N TYR A 43 9.50 -5.72 14.20
CA TYR A 43 8.24 -5.94 14.89
C TYR A 43 7.78 -7.39 14.82
N ALA A 44 7.86 -8.03 13.65
CA ALA A 44 7.49 -9.43 13.47
C ALA A 44 8.36 -10.35 14.34
N LEU A 45 9.68 -10.16 14.32
CA LEU A 45 10.62 -10.93 15.14
C LEU A 45 10.36 -10.72 16.64
N LYS A 46 10.14 -9.47 17.07
CA LYS A 46 9.86 -9.17 18.49
C LYS A 46 8.58 -9.84 19.00
N ASN A 47 7.59 -10.05 18.12
CA ASN A 47 6.31 -10.67 18.47
C ASN A 47 6.24 -12.16 18.10
N ASN A 48 7.36 -12.80 17.74
CA ASN A 48 7.42 -14.20 17.29
C ASN A 48 6.43 -14.52 16.15
N ILE A 49 6.23 -13.57 15.23
CA ILE A 49 5.38 -13.75 14.05
C ILE A 49 6.22 -14.45 12.98
N ASN A 50 5.79 -15.62 12.52
CA ASN A 50 6.47 -16.40 11.48
C ASN A 50 6.13 -15.93 10.05
N THR A 51 4.88 -15.52 9.81
CA THR A 51 4.37 -15.29 8.45
C THR A 51 3.78 -13.90 8.31
N ILE A 52 4.21 -13.17 7.29
CA ILE A 52 3.71 -11.85 6.92
C ILE A 52 2.90 -11.96 5.63
N ILE A 53 1.65 -11.49 5.66
CA ILE A 53 0.79 -11.45 4.49
C ILE A 53 0.71 -10.02 3.96
N VAL A 54 0.89 -9.84 2.65
CA VAL A 54 0.84 -8.54 1.98
C VAL A 54 -0.20 -8.56 0.87
N GLY A 55 -1.18 -7.67 0.99
CA GLY A 55 -2.10 -7.35 -0.10
C GLY A 55 -1.38 -6.57 -1.19
N ASN A 56 -1.43 -7.04 -2.44
CA ASN A 56 -0.95 -6.28 -3.60
C ASN A 56 -1.95 -6.41 -4.75
N ASN A 57 -2.44 -5.27 -5.24
CA ASN A 57 -3.29 -5.22 -6.41
C ASN A 57 -2.47 -4.67 -7.60
N LYS A 58 -2.22 -5.48 -8.64
CA LYS A 58 -1.24 -5.16 -9.70
C LYS A 58 -1.56 -3.87 -10.48
N ASP A 59 -2.83 -3.46 -10.56
CA ASP A 59 -3.28 -2.37 -11.44
C ASP A 59 -3.83 -1.13 -10.74
N TRP A 60 -3.76 -1.05 -9.41
CA TRP A 60 -4.36 0.06 -8.64
C TRP A 60 -3.80 1.45 -8.99
N LYS A 61 -2.60 1.54 -9.59
CA LYS A 61 -1.94 2.81 -9.94
C LYS A 61 -2.21 3.32 -11.35
N ARG A 62 -2.69 2.49 -12.29
CA ARG A 62 -2.76 2.88 -13.71
C ARG A 62 -4.04 3.65 -14.07
N LYS A 63 -5.11 3.57 -13.25
CA LYS A 63 -6.44 4.16 -13.56
C LYS A 63 -7.22 4.59 -12.31
N SER A 64 -6.61 5.31 -11.39
CA SER A 64 -7.35 5.90 -10.27
C SER A 64 -8.12 7.14 -10.72
N ASN A 65 -9.46 7.11 -10.62
CA ASN A 65 -10.37 8.27 -10.79
C ASN A 65 -10.24 9.31 -9.66
N MET A 66 -9.02 9.52 -9.15
CA MET A 66 -8.73 10.51 -8.11
C MET A 66 -8.28 11.83 -8.73
N SER A 67 -8.35 12.92 -7.96
CA SER A 67 -7.90 14.23 -8.42
C SER A 67 -6.42 14.22 -8.84
N LYS A 68 -6.07 15.05 -9.85
CA LYS A 68 -4.71 15.09 -10.45
C LYS A 68 -3.57 15.18 -9.42
N LEU A 69 -3.76 15.95 -8.34
CA LEU A 69 -2.78 16.15 -7.26
C LEU A 69 -2.55 14.87 -6.44
N VAL A 70 -3.62 14.15 -6.13
CA VAL A 70 -3.54 12.89 -5.37
C VAL A 70 -2.90 11.81 -6.23
N ASN A 71 -3.29 11.71 -7.50
CA ASN A 71 -2.68 10.79 -8.46
C ASN A 71 -1.17 11.03 -8.62
N GLN A 72 -0.73 12.28 -8.72
CA GLN A 72 0.70 12.58 -8.86
C GLN A 72 1.52 12.15 -7.63
N SER A 73 0.98 12.35 -6.43
CA SER A 73 1.63 11.90 -5.18
C SER A 73 1.64 10.38 -5.07
N PHE A 74 0.53 9.74 -5.44
CA PHE A 74 0.26 8.31 -5.28
C PHE A 74 1.01 7.43 -6.29
N VAL A 75 1.04 7.84 -7.57
CA VAL A 75 1.84 7.19 -8.62
C VAL A 75 3.33 7.27 -8.27
N GLY A 76 3.74 8.35 -7.58
CA GLY A 76 5.12 8.55 -7.15
C GLY A 76 5.58 7.72 -5.94
N ILE A 77 4.70 6.96 -5.27
CA ILE A 77 5.09 6.06 -4.18
C ILE A 77 5.45 4.70 -4.77
N PRO A 78 6.69 4.21 -4.66
CA PRO A 78 7.10 2.95 -5.29
C PRO A 78 6.71 1.76 -4.39
N HIS A 79 5.41 1.47 -4.31
CA HIS A 79 4.86 0.32 -3.58
C HIS A 79 5.54 -1.01 -3.92
N GLN A 80 5.87 -1.25 -5.19
CA GLN A 80 6.56 -2.47 -5.59
C GLN A 80 7.98 -2.55 -5.00
N GLU A 81 8.71 -1.43 -4.96
CA GLU A 81 10.00 -1.38 -4.26
C GLU A 81 9.83 -1.73 -2.78
N PHE A 82 8.79 -1.22 -2.13
CA PHE A 82 8.54 -1.55 -0.73
C PHE A 82 8.28 -3.05 -0.51
N ILE A 83 7.46 -3.69 -1.36
CA ILE A 83 7.22 -5.14 -1.30
C ILE A 83 8.53 -5.90 -1.54
N ASN A 84 9.28 -5.53 -2.59
CA ASN A 84 10.58 -6.13 -2.88
C ASN A 84 11.51 -6.00 -1.67
N LYS A 85 11.51 -4.83 -1.01
CA LYS A 85 12.31 -4.60 0.18
C LYS A 85 11.84 -5.41 1.40
N LEU A 86 10.57 -5.76 1.47
CA LEU A 86 10.04 -6.64 2.50
C LEU A 86 10.47 -8.09 2.24
N ILE A 87 10.30 -8.58 1.00
CA ILE A 87 10.62 -9.95 0.59
C ILE A 87 12.04 -10.32 1.00
N TYR A 88 13.06 -9.61 0.50
CA TYR A 88 14.46 -9.98 0.77
C TYR A 88 14.80 -9.91 2.26
N LYS A 89 14.15 -9.01 3.02
CA LYS A 89 14.42 -8.91 4.45
C LYS A 89 13.76 -10.03 5.23
N CYS A 90 12.55 -10.43 4.85
CA CYS A 90 11.91 -11.62 5.40
C CYS A 90 12.80 -12.85 5.17
N GLU A 91 13.25 -13.05 3.93
CA GLU A 91 14.15 -14.15 3.56
C GLU A 91 15.45 -14.14 4.39
N ASN A 92 16.06 -12.97 4.58
CA ASN A 92 17.29 -12.83 5.38
C ASN A 92 17.14 -13.24 6.84
N VAL A 93 15.94 -13.16 7.42
CA VAL A 93 15.68 -13.52 8.83
C VAL A 93 14.88 -14.81 8.97
N GLY A 94 14.61 -15.52 7.87
CA GLY A 94 13.84 -16.76 7.86
C GLY A 94 12.34 -16.59 8.10
N LEU A 95 11.78 -15.39 7.84
CA LEU A 95 10.34 -15.15 7.90
C LEU A 95 9.66 -15.51 6.57
N ASN A 96 8.45 -16.04 6.66
CA ASN A 96 7.64 -16.35 5.49
C ASN A 96 6.88 -15.10 5.03
N ILE A 97 6.84 -14.87 3.71
CA ILE A 97 6.05 -13.80 3.11
C ILE A 97 5.07 -14.36 2.07
N ILE A 98 3.81 -13.95 2.17
CA ILE A 98 2.74 -14.35 1.24
C ILE A 98 2.17 -13.10 0.60
N ILE A 99 2.21 -13.01 -0.73
CA ILE A 99 1.64 -11.89 -1.48
C ILE A 99 0.31 -12.32 -2.08
N THR A 100 -0.77 -11.62 -1.76
CA THR A 100 -2.13 -11.95 -2.20
C THR A 100 -2.86 -10.76 -2.79
N GLU A 101 -3.86 -11.03 -3.63
CA GLU A 101 -4.66 -10.00 -4.27
C GLU A 101 -5.69 -9.37 -3.31
N GLU A 102 -5.67 -8.04 -3.19
CA GLU A 102 -6.54 -7.27 -2.27
C GLU A 102 -7.94 -6.93 -2.85
N SER A 103 -8.38 -7.57 -3.94
CA SER A 103 -9.69 -7.25 -4.52
C SER A 103 -10.85 -7.45 -3.53
N TYR A 104 -11.72 -6.45 -3.40
CA TYR A 104 -12.95 -6.44 -2.57
C TYR A 104 -12.75 -6.54 -1.04
N THR A 105 -11.53 -6.44 -0.51
CA THR A 105 -11.26 -6.46 0.95
C THR A 105 -11.69 -5.18 1.67
N SER A 106 -11.79 -4.05 0.95
CA SER A 106 -12.04 -2.74 1.55
C SER A 106 -13.51 -2.42 1.84
N GLY A 107 -14.45 -3.28 1.43
CA GLY A 107 -15.89 -3.06 1.56
C GLY A 107 -16.67 -4.29 2.02
N THR A 108 -15.96 -5.37 2.33
CA THR A 108 -16.52 -6.58 2.94
C THR A 108 -16.16 -6.57 4.43
N SER A 109 -17.04 -7.12 5.25
CA SER A 109 -16.87 -7.11 6.70
C SER A 109 -16.11 -8.35 7.16
N PHE A 110 -15.06 -8.18 7.94
CA PHE A 110 -14.42 -9.30 8.62
C PHE A 110 -15.32 -9.83 9.73
N LEU A 111 -15.88 -8.92 10.53
CA LEU A 111 -16.70 -9.23 11.70
C LEU A 111 -18.00 -9.96 11.38
N ASP A 112 -18.52 -9.82 10.16
CA ASP A 112 -19.75 -10.48 9.73
C ASP A 112 -19.48 -11.81 8.98
N ASN A 113 -18.25 -12.34 9.03
CA ASN A 113 -17.82 -13.58 8.35
C ASN A 113 -18.14 -13.64 6.85
N GLU A 114 -18.18 -12.48 6.18
CA GLU A 114 -18.49 -12.42 4.76
C GLU A 114 -17.36 -13.04 3.93
N LEU A 115 -17.50 -13.29 2.64
CA LEU A 115 -16.33 -13.52 1.79
C LEU A 115 -15.91 -12.21 1.12
N PRO A 116 -14.61 -11.96 0.88
CA PRO A 116 -14.12 -10.78 0.15
C PRO A 116 -14.41 -10.93 -1.36
N ILE A 117 -15.69 -11.04 -1.69
CA ILE A 117 -16.27 -11.17 -3.02
C ILE A 117 -17.09 -9.93 -3.36
N LYS A 118 -17.30 -9.70 -4.66
CA LYS A 118 -18.03 -8.54 -5.18
C LYS A 118 -19.46 -8.42 -4.62
N GLU A 119 -20.10 -9.56 -4.37
CA GLU A 119 -21.48 -9.64 -3.88
C GLU A 119 -21.65 -9.06 -2.47
N ASN A 120 -20.66 -9.26 -1.60
CA ASN A 120 -20.68 -8.76 -0.23
C ASN A 120 -20.14 -7.32 -0.11
N TYR A 121 -19.71 -6.71 -1.22
CA TYR A 121 -19.06 -5.42 -1.20
C TYR A 121 -20.07 -4.29 -0.98
N ASN A 122 -20.06 -3.71 0.22
CA ASN A 122 -20.94 -2.61 0.58
C ASN A 122 -20.15 -1.33 0.89
N LYS A 123 -20.21 -0.35 -0.03
CA LYS A 123 -19.55 0.96 0.15
C LYS A 123 -20.08 1.76 1.34
N LYS A 124 -21.33 1.54 1.76
CA LYS A 124 -21.96 2.30 2.85
C LYS A 124 -21.34 2.00 4.22
N ARG A 125 -20.66 0.86 4.35
CA ARG A 125 -19.98 0.45 5.59
C ARG A 125 -18.75 1.28 5.91
N ARG A 126 -18.14 1.92 4.90
CA ARG A 126 -17.03 2.85 5.08
C ARG A 126 -17.59 4.27 5.26
N VAL A 127 -17.92 4.62 6.49
CA VAL A 127 -18.58 5.90 6.81
C VAL A 127 -17.62 7.07 6.62
N TYR A 128 -16.39 6.96 7.12
CA TYR A 128 -15.33 7.95 6.93
C TYR A 128 -13.95 7.30 6.90
N ARG A 129 -12.93 8.08 6.54
CA ARG A 129 -11.55 7.58 6.50
C ARG A 129 -11.13 7.09 7.89
N GLY A 130 -10.76 5.82 7.98
CA GLY A 130 -10.34 5.18 9.22
C GLY A 130 -11.45 4.46 9.98
N VAL A 131 -12.73 4.55 9.57
CA VAL A 131 -13.83 3.86 10.26
C VAL A 131 -14.70 3.04 9.32
N PHE A 132 -14.85 1.78 9.71
CA PHE A 132 -15.70 0.78 9.08
C PHE A 132 -16.78 0.35 10.09
N VAL A 133 -18.01 0.16 9.61
CA VAL A 133 -19.16 -0.27 10.41
C VAL A 133 -19.67 -1.60 9.86
N SER A 134 -19.69 -2.63 10.69
CA SER A 134 -20.24 -3.95 10.35
C SER A 134 -21.77 -3.92 10.23
N ASN A 135 -22.38 -4.99 9.73
CA ASN A 135 -23.84 -5.12 9.67
C ASN A 135 -24.47 -5.06 11.05
N ASN A 136 -23.76 -5.55 12.06
CA ASN A 136 -24.18 -5.53 13.46
C ASN A 136 -23.95 -4.16 14.14
N GLY A 137 -23.56 -3.12 13.40
CA GLY A 137 -23.30 -1.79 13.92
C GLY A 137 -21.98 -1.62 14.67
N ILE A 138 -21.11 -2.64 14.65
CA ILE A 138 -19.81 -2.61 15.34
C ILE A 138 -18.84 -1.76 14.53
N LYS A 139 -18.15 -0.84 15.22
CA LYS A 139 -17.16 0.06 14.61
C LYS A 139 -15.76 -0.51 14.77
N ILE A 140 -15.04 -0.64 13.67
CA ILE A 140 -13.64 -1.06 13.64
C ILE A 140 -12.84 -0.13 12.72
N ASN A 141 -11.53 -0.06 12.94
CA ASN A 141 -10.67 0.66 12.02
C ASN A 141 -10.73 0.01 10.62
N ALA A 142 -10.91 0.83 9.58
CA ALA A 142 -11.05 0.33 8.21
C ALA A 142 -9.79 -0.39 7.69
N ASP A 143 -8.60 0.05 8.10
CA ASP A 143 -7.32 -0.57 7.71
C ASP A 143 -7.14 -1.90 8.45
N VAL A 144 -7.58 -1.98 9.71
CA VAL A 144 -7.59 -3.23 10.49
C VAL A 144 -8.55 -4.25 9.89
N ASN A 145 -9.78 -3.83 9.55
CA ASN A 145 -10.73 -4.70 8.84
C ASN A 145 -10.13 -5.19 7.51
N GLY A 146 -9.54 -4.29 6.72
CA GLY A 146 -8.86 -4.65 5.47
C GLY A 146 -7.76 -5.69 5.67
N ALA A 147 -6.91 -5.52 6.70
CA ALA A 147 -5.86 -6.48 7.03
C ALA A 147 -6.42 -7.87 7.39
N TYR A 148 -7.49 -7.93 8.18
CA TYR A 148 -8.15 -9.20 8.50
C TYR A 148 -8.80 -9.85 7.27
N GLN A 149 -9.40 -9.06 6.37
CA GLN A 149 -9.95 -9.60 5.11
C GLN A 149 -8.86 -10.17 4.19
N ILE A 150 -7.67 -9.56 4.17
CA ILE A 150 -6.51 -10.10 3.44
C ILE A 150 -6.09 -11.43 4.06
N MET A 151 -6.02 -11.50 5.40
CA MET A 151 -5.69 -12.73 6.10
C MET A 151 -6.69 -13.86 5.79
N ARG A 152 -8.01 -13.57 5.78
CA ARG A 152 -9.03 -14.58 5.46
C ARG A 152 -8.98 -15.10 4.03
N LYS A 153 -8.43 -14.33 3.08
CA LYS A 153 -8.15 -14.85 1.73
C LYS A 153 -7.03 -15.89 1.71
N VAL A 154 -6.08 -15.80 2.61
CA VAL A 154 -4.96 -16.74 2.72
C VAL A 154 -5.36 -17.95 3.54
N PHE A 155 -6.07 -17.72 4.65
CA PHE A 155 -6.52 -18.74 5.56
C PHE A 155 -8.05 -18.78 5.57
N SER A 156 -8.62 -19.70 4.79
CA SER A 156 -10.07 -19.87 4.66
C SER A 156 -10.78 -20.32 5.94
N ASN A 157 -10.02 -20.70 6.98
CA ASN A 157 -10.52 -21.21 8.26
C ASN A 157 -10.48 -20.17 9.40
N VAL A 158 -10.32 -18.87 9.10
CA VAL A 158 -10.20 -17.80 10.10
C VAL A 158 -11.33 -16.78 10.02
#